data_AF-A0A956EK14-F1
#
_entry.id   AF-A0A956EK14-F1
#
_cell.length_a   1.000
_cell.length_b   1.000
_cell.length_c   1.000
_cell.angle_alpha   90.00
_cell.angle_beta   90.00
_cell.angle_gamma   90.00
#
_symmetry.space_group_name_H-M   'P 1'
#
loop_
_entity.id
_entity.type
_entity.pdbx_description
1 polymer ?
#
loop_
_entity_poly.entity_id
_entity_poly.type
_entity_poly.pdbx_seq_one_letter_code
_entity_poly.pdbx_strand_id
1 'polypeptide(L)'
;EHQLFIDEAGWEQGKIFFDQIPAPANLLVRTLARRDLRKQLYARGVGRHSNEEIVQMGVDDLDAVDALLGDKDYFFGDAPGEIDATVFAFLALTYYVPCPSRLWSHMRSRTRLTAYCDRMLARYFKPQASS
;
A
#
# COMPACT_ATOMS: atom_id res chain seq x y z
N GLU A 1 -3.71 2.07 0.76
CA GLU A 1 -4.59 2.67 1.79
C GLU A 1 -5.89 1.88 2.02
N HIS A 2 -6.68 1.59 0.98
CA HIS A 2 -7.91 0.80 1.13
C HIS A 2 -7.67 -0.60 1.73
N GLN A 3 -6.68 -1.34 1.22
CA GLN A 3 -6.28 -2.64 1.80
C GLN A 3 -5.81 -2.53 3.26
N LEU A 4 -5.02 -1.50 3.57
CA LEU A 4 -4.43 -1.35 4.90
C LEU A 4 -5.48 -1.05 5.99
N PHE A 5 -6.61 -0.44 5.63
CA PHE A 5 -7.55 0.07 6.62
C PHE A 5 -9.01 -0.38 6.45
N ILE A 6 -9.41 -0.90 5.29
CA ILE A 6 -10.75 -1.50 5.07
C ILE A 6 -10.71 -3.02 5.09
N ASP A 7 -9.66 -3.63 4.54
CA ASP A 7 -9.50 -5.09 4.60
C ASP A 7 -9.28 -5.54 6.05
N GLU A 8 -9.89 -6.66 6.42
CA GLU A 8 -9.92 -7.12 7.81
C GLU A 8 -8.49 -7.43 8.31
N ALA A 9 -7.63 -7.95 7.42
CA ALA A 9 -6.23 -8.21 7.69
C ALA A 9 -5.40 -6.95 7.98
N GLY A 10 -5.61 -5.86 7.22
CA GLY A 10 -4.94 -4.58 7.45
C GLY A 10 -5.41 -3.88 8.73
N TRP A 11 -6.71 -3.96 9.03
CA TRP A 11 -7.28 -3.43 10.27
C TRP A 11 -6.71 -4.12 11.52
N GLU A 12 -6.53 -5.45 11.49
CA GLU A 12 -5.90 -6.17 12.61
C GLU A 12 -4.42 -5.76 12.83
N GLN A 13 -3.67 -5.42 11.77
CA GLN A 13 -2.33 -4.85 11.93
C GLN A 13 -2.37 -3.43 12.54
N GLY A 14 -3.33 -2.60 12.13
CA GLY A 14 -3.52 -1.27 12.71
C GLY A 14 -3.97 -1.26 14.17
N LYS A 15 -4.60 -2.35 14.64
CA LYS A 15 -5.06 -2.50 16.04
C LYS A 15 -3.94 -2.47 17.08
N ILE A 16 -2.73 -2.88 16.70
CA ILE A 16 -1.54 -2.86 17.55
C ILE A 16 -1.26 -1.44 18.06
N PHE A 17 -1.51 -0.41 17.23
CA PHE A 17 -1.35 0.99 17.65
C PHE A 17 -2.42 1.41 18.67
N PHE A 18 -3.64 0.88 18.55
CA PHE A 18 -4.75 1.17 19.45
C PHE A 18 -4.70 0.37 20.76
N ASP A 19 -3.94 -0.73 20.82
CA ASP A 19 -3.73 -1.51 22.06
C ASP A 19 -2.88 -0.76 23.09
N GLN A 20 -2.20 0.32 22.69
CA GLN A 20 -1.53 1.25 23.62
C GLN A 20 -2.51 2.13 24.41
N ILE A 21 -3.79 2.16 24.01
CA ILE A 21 -4.85 2.95 24.68
C ILE A 21 -5.57 2.06 25.72
N PRO A 22 -5.73 2.50 26.98
CA PRO A 22 -6.46 1.74 27.99
C PRO A 22 -7.92 1.48 27.60
N ALA A 23 -8.45 0.32 28.00
CA ALA A 23 -9.88 0.03 27.93
C ALA A 23 -10.65 0.91 28.95
N PRO A 24 -11.89 1.38 28.66
CA PRO A 24 -12.67 1.13 27.45
C PRO A 24 -12.45 2.16 26.32
N ALA A 25 -11.55 3.13 26.51
CA ALA A 25 -11.33 4.21 25.54
C ALA A 25 -10.87 3.68 24.17
N ASN A 26 -10.08 2.60 24.14
CA ASN A 26 -9.65 1.95 22.90
C ASN A 26 -10.82 1.51 21.99
N LEU A 27 -11.94 1.05 22.55
CA LEU A 27 -13.12 0.61 21.80
C LEU A 27 -13.82 1.80 21.12
N LEU A 28 -13.92 2.91 21.85
CA LEU A 28 -14.52 4.14 21.32
C LEU A 28 -13.64 4.71 20.20
N VAL A 29 -12.33 4.79 20.43
CA VAL A 29 -11.36 5.30 19.45
C VAL A 29 -11.35 4.44 18.18
N ARG A 30 -11.35 3.10 18.31
CA ARG A 30 -11.45 2.16 17.18
C ARG A 30 -12.71 2.40 16.34
N THR A 31 -13.86 2.57 17.00
CA THR A 31 -15.14 2.83 16.33
C THR A 31 -15.13 4.15 15.56
N LEU A 32 -14.64 5.21 16.20
CA LEU A 32 -14.57 6.54 15.60
C LEU A 32 -13.61 6.58 14.40
N ALA A 33 -12.43 5.98 14.54
CA ALA A 33 -11.43 5.89 13.47
C ALA A 33 -11.98 5.14 12.25
N ARG A 34 -12.63 3.99 12.46
CA ARG A 34 -13.23 3.21 11.36
C ARG A 34 -14.34 4.00 10.63
N ARG A 35 -15.16 4.75 11.39
CA ARG A 35 -16.22 5.58 10.83
C ARG A 35 -15.65 6.74 10.01
N ASP A 36 -14.61 7.40 10.52
CA ASP A 36 -13.99 8.53 9.85
C ASP A 36 -13.30 8.11 8.54
N LEU A 37 -12.53 7.03 8.58
CA LEU A 37 -11.91 6.45 7.39
C LEU A 37 -12.93 6.11 6.30
N ARG A 38 -14.04 5.44 6.65
CA ARG A 38 -15.10 5.13 5.69
C ARG A 38 -15.68 6.40 5.06
N LYS A 39 -15.89 7.45 5.85
CA LYS A 39 -16.35 8.75 5.34
C LYS A 39 -15.34 9.37 4.38
N GLN A 40 -14.04 9.34 4.72
CA GLN A 40 -12.98 9.87 3.85
C GLN A 40 -12.91 9.11 2.52
N LEU A 41 -12.99 7.77 2.55
CA LEU A 41 -12.99 6.95 1.34
C LEU A 41 -14.23 7.20 0.47
N TYR A 42 -15.41 7.36 1.08
CA TYR A 42 -16.62 7.73 0.35
C TYR A 42 -16.52 9.13 -0.28
N ALA A 43 -15.99 10.11 0.45
CA ALA A 43 -15.79 11.48 -0.05
C ALA A 43 -14.82 11.53 -1.24
N ARG A 44 -13.77 10.70 -1.23
CA ARG A 44 -12.79 10.54 -2.32
C ARG A 44 -13.31 9.70 -3.50
N GLY A 45 -14.57 9.25 -3.47
CA GLY A 45 -15.17 8.44 -4.53
C GLY A 45 -14.82 6.95 -4.49
N VAL A 46 -13.71 6.57 -3.85
CA VAL A 46 -13.29 5.16 -3.67
C VAL A 46 -14.38 4.34 -2.97
N GLY A 47 -14.98 4.87 -1.91
CA GLY A 47 -16.06 4.20 -1.17
C GLY A 47 -17.41 4.14 -1.89
N ARG A 48 -17.52 4.64 -3.12
CA ARG A 48 -18.71 4.48 -3.98
C ARG A 48 -18.66 3.19 -4.81
N HIS A 49 -17.49 2.58 -4.94
CA HIS A 49 -17.27 1.30 -5.60
C HIS A 49 -17.35 0.16 -4.59
N SER A 50 -17.72 -1.03 -5.07
CA SER A 50 -17.63 -2.25 -4.27
C SER A 50 -16.16 -2.60 -3.97
N ASN A 51 -15.93 -3.35 -2.89
CA ASN A 51 -14.57 -3.79 -2.54
C ASN A 51 -13.91 -4.57 -3.68
N GLU A 52 -14.68 -5.36 -4.43
CA GLU A 52 -14.18 -6.14 -5.56
C GLU A 52 -13.73 -5.25 -6.73
N GLU A 53 -14.52 -4.22 -7.07
CA GLU A 53 -14.14 -3.23 -8.09
C GLU A 53 -12.89 -2.45 -7.68
N ILE A 54 -12.76 -2.06 -6.41
CA ILE A 54 -11.56 -1.37 -5.90
C ILE A 54 -10.32 -2.26 -6.03
N VAL A 55 -10.46 -3.54 -5.68
CA VAL A 55 -9.37 -4.52 -5.83
C VAL A 55 -9.03 -4.71 -7.31
N GLN A 56 -10.03 -4.78 -8.19
CA GLN A 56 -9.81 -4.92 -9.63
C GLN A 56 -9.08 -3.70 -10.21
N MET A 57 -9.51 -2.48 -9.87
CA MET A 57 -8.81 -1.26 -10.30
C MET A 57 -7.34 -1.27 -9.86
N GLY A 58 -7.06 -1.67 -8.61
CA GLY A 58 -5.67 -1.78 -8.16
C GLY A 58 -4.87 -2.85 -8.91
N VAL A 59 -5.50 -3.97 -9.30
CA VAL A 59 -4.85 -5.01 -10.13
C VAL A 59 -4.52 -4.46 -11.52
N ASP A 60 -5.46 -3.73 -12.13
CA ASP A 60 -5.28 -3.12 -13.44
C ASP A 60 -4.20 -2.02 -13.41
N ASP A 61 -4.16 -1.22 -12.34
CA ASP A 61 -3.11 -0.22 -12.11
C ASP A 61 -1.73 -0.86 -12.00
N LEU A 62 -1.58 -1.96 -11.25
CA LEU A 62 -0.32 -2.69 -11.17
C LEU A 62 0.13 -3.22 -12.53
N ASP A 63 -0.80 -3.76 -13.33
CA ASP A 63 -0.48 -4.27 -14.65
C ASP A 63 -0.08 -3.15 -15.62
N ALA A 64 -0.72 -1.98 -15.53
CA ALA A 64 -0.35 -0.80 -16.31
C ALA A 64 1.03 -0.27 -15.91
N VAL A 65 1.32 -0.19 -14.60
CA VAL A 65 2.62 0.27 -14.09
C VAL A 65 3.73 -0.71 -14.47
N ASP A 66 3.49 -2.03 -14.37
CA ASP A 66 4.43 -3.05 -14.84
C ASP A 66 4.69 -2.90 -16.34
N ALA A 67 3.64 -2.75 -17.16
CA ALA A 67 3.79 -2.56 -18.59
C ALA A 67 4.57 -1.28 -18.94
N LEU A 68 4.30 -0.17 -18.24
CA LEU A 68 4.98 1.10 -18.48
C LEU A 68 6.46 1.06 -18.06
N LEU A 69 6.78 0.34 -16.99
CA LEU A 69 8.16 0.09 -16.57
C LEU A 69 8.88 -0.73 -17.65
N GLY A 70 8.23 -1.74 -18.24
CA GLY A 70 8.86 -2.62 -19.24
C GLY A 70 10.18 -3.17 -18.70
N ASP A 71 11.16 -3.46 -19.55
CA ASP A 71 12.46 -4.00 -19.10
C ASP A 71 13.42 -2.94 -18.52
N LYS A 72 12.94 -1.73 -18.23
CA LYS A 72 13.77 -0.64 -17.72
C LYS A 72 14.00 -0.76 -16.22
N ASP A 73 15.13 -0.24 -15.75
CA ASP A 73 15.40 -0.16 -14.31
C ASP A 73 14.54 0.91 -13.61
N TYR A 74 14.24 2.01 -14.32
CA TYR A 74 13.42 3.16 -13.88
C TYR A 74 12.56 3.69 -15.03
N PHE A 75 11.55 4.52 -14.76
CA PHE A 75 10.54 4.90 -15.76
C PHE A 75 11.09 5.74 -16.93
N PHE A 76 12.06 6.63 -16.68
CA PHE A 76 12.58 7.60 -17.67
C PHE A 76 14.10 7.59 -17.87
N GLY A 77 14.79 6.50 -17.53
CA GLY A 77 16.22 6.36 -17.82
C GLY A 77 16.94 5.39 -16.88
N ASP A 78 18.27 5.54 -16.81
CA ASP A 78 19.14 4.67 -16.01
C ASP A 78 19.26 5.12 -14.54
N ALA A 79 18.65 6.26 -14.19
CA ALA A 79 18.59 6.79 -12.84
C ALA A 79 17.13 7.11 -12.46
N PRO A 80 16.77 6.92 -11.18
CA PRO A 80 15.42 7.24 -10.70
C PRO A 80 15.15 8.74 -10.74
N GLY A 81 13.96 9.10 -11.22
CA GLY A 81 13.42 10.45 -11.17
C GLY A 81 12.31 10.63 -10.14
N GLU A 82 11.64 11.78 -10.18
CA GLU A 82 10.52 12.11 -9.28
C GLU A 82 9.32 11.15 -9.44
N ILE A 83 9.08 10.68 -10.67
CA ILE A 83 8.05 9.68 -10.93
C ILE A 83 8.36 8.37 -10.20
N ASP A 84 9.63 7.96 -10.17
CA ASP A 84 10.04 6.72 -9.53
C ASP A 84 9.82 6.81 -8.01
N ALA A 85 10.14 7.95 -7.40
CA ALA A 85 9.86 8.20 -5.99
C ALA A 85 8.35 8.10 -5.66
N THR A 86 7.51 8.68 -6.53
CA THR A 86 6.05 8.64 -6.37
C THR A 86 5.51 7.22 -6.52
N VAL A 87 5.85 6.54 -7.62
CA VAL A 87 5.42 5.16 -7.88
C VAL A 87 5.90 4.23 -6.78
N PHE A 88 7.17 4.37 -6.36
CA PHE A 88 7.72 3.57 -5.26
C PHE A 88 6.94 3.77 -3.96
N ALA A 89 6.59 5.00 -3.59
CA ALA A 89 5.83 5.25 -2.37
C ALA A 89 4.48 4.50 -2.35
N PHE A 90 3.77 4.44 -3.48
CA PHE A 90 2.52 3.69 -3.59
C PHE A 90 2.73 2.18 -3.60
N LEU A 91 3.70 1.69 -4.39
CA LEU A 91 3.98 0.26 -4.50
C LEU A 91 4.55 -0.33 -3.20
N ALA A 92 5.39 0.42 -2.48
CA ALA A 92 6.03 -0.02 -1.24
C ALA A 92 4.99 -0.38 -0.17
N LEU A 93 3.90 0.39 -0.07
CA LEU A 93 2.80 0.09 0.86
C LEU A 93 2.11 -1.24 0.52
N THR A 94 1.87 -1.49 -0.76
CA THR A 94 1.23 -2.73 -1.22
C THR A 94 2.18 -3.93 -1.13
N TYR A 95 3.49 -3.72 -1.29
CA TYR A 95 4.46 -4.81 -1.36
C TYR A 95 5.04 -5.21 0.00
N TYR A 96 5.53 -4.23 0.76
CA TYR A 96 6.28 -4.49 2.00
C TYR A 96 5.39 -4.64 3.24
N VAL A 97 4.15 -4.16 3.21
CA VAL A 97 3.20 -4.35 4.31
C VAL A 97 2.42 -5.64 4.06
N PRO A 98 2.58 -6.70 4.87
CA PRO A 98 1.89 -7.97 4.64
C PRO A 98 0.38 -7.81 4.81
N CYS A 99 -0.38 -7.90 3.73
CA CYS A 99 -1.84 -7.82 3.75
C CYS A 99 -2.41 -8.88 2.79
N PRO A 100 -2.64 -10.13 3.24
CA PRO A 100 -2.93 -11.28 2.39
C PRO A 100 -4.29 -11.16 1.68
N SER A 101 -4.28 -10.40 0.60
CA SER A 101 -5.43 -10.02 -0.22
C SER A 101 -5.11 -10.27 -1.68
N ARG A 102 -6.13 -10.31 -2.54
CA ARG A 102 -5.95 -10.55 -3.98
C ARG A 102 -4.95 -9.58 -4.62
N LEU A 103 -5.05 -8.29 -4.31
CA LEU A 103 -4.15 -7.25 -4.84
C LEU A 103 -2.72 -7.38 -4.28
N TRP A 104 -2.54 -7.78 -3.01
CA TRP A 104 -1.20 -8.05 -2.46
C TRP A 104 -0.53 -9.26 -3.13
N SER A 105 -1.28 -10.36 -3.30
CA SER A 105 -0.79 -11.54 -4.01
C SER A 105 -0.44 -11.23 -5.47
N HIS A 106 -1.22 -10.36 -6.12
CA HIS A 106 -0.96 -9.91 -7.48
C HIS A 106 0.32 -9.06 -7.57
N MET A 107 0.52 -8.09 -6.67
CA MET A 107 1.78 -7.33 -6.61
C MET A 107 3.00 -8.25 -6.49
N ARG A 108 2.91 -9.30 -5.65
CA ARG A 108 4.03 -10.24 -5.44
C ARG A 108 4.30 -11.17 -6.62
N SER A 109 3.34 -11.37 -7.53
CA SER A 109 3.56 -12.17 -8.73
C SER A 109 4.27 -11.38 -9.85
N ARG A 110 4.28 -10.04 -9.76
CA ARG A 110 4.95 -9.14 -10.70
C ARG A 110 6.43 -8.97 -10.33
N THR A 111 7.25 -9.95 -10.70
CA THR A 111 8.68 -10.01 -10.36
C THR A 111 9.46 -8.75 -10.75
N ARG A 112 9.06 -8.09 -11.83
CA ARG A 112 9.70 -6.86 -12.31
C ARG A 112 9.40 -5.67 -11.42
N LEU A 113 8.14 -5.48 -11.02
CA LEU A 113 7.75 -4.47 -10.05
C LEU A 113 8.37 -4.71 -8.67
N THR A 114 8.43 -5.97 -8.21
CA THR A 114 9.07 -6.28 -6.92
C THR A 114 10.56 -5.97 -6.97
N ALA A 115 11.26 -6.34 -8.06
CA ALA A 115 12.66 -6.02 -8.25
C ALA A 115 12.90 -4.49 -8.33
N TYR A 116 12.03 -3.75 -9.01
CA TYR A 116 12.04 -2.29 -9.02
C TYR A 116 11.91 -1.69 -7.62
N CYS A 117 10.97 -2.18 -6.81
CA CYS A 117 10.80 -1.74 -5.43
C CYS A 117 12.05 -2.01 -4.59
N ASP A 118 12.62 -3.21 -4.71
CA ASP A 118 13.83 -3.59 -3.98
C ASP A 118 15.04 -2.71 -4.36
N ARG A 119 15.19 -2.37 -5.65
CA ARG A 119 16.22 -1.41 -6.12
C ARG A 119 16.02 -0.04 -5.49
N MET A 120 14.80 0.50 -5.51
CA MET A 120 14.49 1.81 -4.93
C MET A 120 14.73 1.84 -3.42
N LEU A 121 14.30 0.80 -2.70
CA LEU A 121 14.52 0.67 -1.26
C LEU A 121 16.02 0.61 -0.93
N ALA A 122 16.77 -0.26 -1.60
CA ALA A 122 18.21 -0.42 -1.36
C ALA A 122 19.01 0.86 -1.66
N ARG A 123 18.59 1.64 -2.65
CA ARG A 123 19.25 2.89 -3.05
C ARG A 123 19.06 4.01 -2.02
N TYR A 124 17.85 4.17 -1.47
CA TYR A 124 17.48 5.34 -0.67
C TYR A 124 17.28 5.08 0.82
N PHE A 125 16.99 3.83 1.23
CA PHE A 125 16.60 3.47 2.59
C PHE A 125 17.54 2.43 3.18
N LYS A 126 18.84 2.73 3.19
CA LYS A 126 19.83 1.86 3.86
C LYS A 126 19.49 1.73 5.35
N PRO A 127 19.62 0.54 5.95
CA PRO A 127 19.46 0.38 7.39
C PRO A 127 20.43 1.34 8.09
N GLN A 128 19.94 2.15 9.02
CA GLN A 128 20.84 2.87 9.92
C GLN A 128 21.56 1.80 10.75
N ALA A 129 22.89 1.78 10.67
CA ALA A 129 23.68 0.97 11.58
C ALA A 129 23.44 1.51 13.00
N SER A 130 22.78 0.71 13.83
CA SER A 130 22.66 0.99 15.26
C SER A 130 24.06 1.17 15.83
N SER A 131 24.40 2.40 16.22
CA SER A 131 25.61 2.72 17.01
C SER A 131 25.32 2.55 18.48
#